data_AF-R6Q2I0-F1
#
_entry.id   AF-R6Q2I0-F1
#
_cell.length_a   1.000
_cell.length_b   1.000
_cell.length_c   1.000
_cell.angle_alpha   90.00
_cell.angle_beta   90.00
_cell.angle_gamma   90.00
#
_symmetry.space_group_name_H-M   'P 1'
#
loop_
_entity.id
_entity.type
_entity.pdbx_description
1 polymer ?
#
loop_
_entity_poly.entity_id
_entity_poly.type
_entity_poly.pdbx_seq_one_letter_code
_entity_poly.pdbx_strand_id
1 'polypeptide(L)' 'MQTFYKICLILMIIGGINWGLVGLFQFDFVGWLLGGSSSIWSRIVFTVVGAAALCGIPGLFSDEAE' A
#
# COMPACT_ATOMS: atom_id res chain seq x y z
N MET A 1 -18.55 12.84 -6.05
CA MET A 1 -18.00 12.51 -4.72
C MET A 1 -17.52 11.06 -4.64
N GLN A 2 -18.34 10.08 -5.02
CA GLN A 2 -18.00 8.64 -5.00
C GLN A 2 -16.72 8.26 -5.79
N THR A 3 -16.55 8.78 -7.01
CA THR A 3 -15.41 8.43 -7.87
C THR A 3 -14.07 8.84 -7.26
N PHE A 4 -14.03 9.97 -6.54
CA PHE A 4 -12.82 10.47 -5.88
C PHE A 4 -12.39 9.53 -4.75
N TYR A 5 -13.34 9.07 -3.93
CA TYR A 5 -13.07 8.09 -2.86
C TYR A 5 -12.53 6.78 -3.42
N LYS A 6 -13.13 6.25 -4.49
CA LYS A 6 -12.62 5.04 -5.16
C LYS A 6 -11.20 5.22 -5.71
N ILE A 7 -10.89 6.37 -6.31
CA ILE A 7 -9.53 6.68 -6.78
C ILE A 7 -8.55 6.75 -5.61
N CYS A 8 -8.90 7.41 -4.50
CA CYS A 8 -8.08 7.46 -3.29
C CYS A 8 -7.84 6.07 -2.67
N LEU A 9 -8.88 5.22 -2.63
CA LEU A 9 -8.79 3.85 -2.12
C LEU A 9 -7.86 3.00 -2.99
N ILE A 10 -7.99 3.09 -4.31
CA ILE A 10 -7.10 2.39 -5.26
C ILE A 10 -5.66 2.85 -5.09
N LEU A 11 -5.42 4.17 -5.00
CA LEU A 11 -4.07 4.71 -4.76
C LEU A 11 -3.49 4.24 -3.42
N MET A 12 -4.31 4.17 -2.36
CA MET A 12 -3.90 3.68 -1.05
C MET A 12 -3.54 2.18 -1.10
N ILE A 13 -4.32 1.36 -1.81
CA ILE A 13 -4.05 -0.07 -2.00
C ILE A 13 -2.73 -0.26 -2.78
N ILE A 14 -2.54 0.46 -3.89
CA ILE A 14 -1.31 0.38 -4.70
C ILE A 14 -0.08 0.79 -3.87
N GLY A 15 -0.18 1.90 -3.13
CA GLY A 15 0.90 2.40 -2.29
C GLY A 15 1.25 1.44 -1.14
N GLY A 16 0.24 0.90 -0.46
CA GLY A 16 0.46 -0.05 0.62
C GLY A 16 0.99 -1.39 0.15
N ILE A 17 0.53 -1.93 -0.99
CA ILE A 17 1.10 -3.16 -1.57
C ILE A 17 2.58 -2.95 -1.92
N ASN A 18 2.95 -1.82 -2.55
CA ASN A 18 4.35 -1.49 -2.81
C ASN A 18 5.16 -1.42 -1.51
N TRP A 19 4.66 -0.77 -0.47
CA TRP A 19 5.34 -0.75 0.83
C TRP A 19 5.44 -2.14 1.45
N GLY A 20 4.40 -2.98 1.39
CA GLY A 20 4.46 -4.37 1.84
C GLY A 20 5.57 -5.18 1.15
N LEU A 21 5.73 -5.01 -0.16
CA LEU A 21 6.82 -5.60 -0.96
C LEU A 21 8.21 -5.12 -0.51
N VAL A 22 8.36 -3.84 -0.20
CA VAL A 22 9.60 -3.26 0.36
C VAL A 22 9.91 -3.84 1.74
N GLY A 23 8.92 -3.96 2.61
CA GLY A 23 9.10 -4.50 3.96
C GLY A 23 9.53 -5.97 3.95
N LEU A 24 8.81 -6.79 3.19
CA LEU A 24 9.03 -8.24 3.14
C LEU A 24 10.28 -8.60 2.32
N PHE A 25 10.37 -8.12 1.08
CA PHE A 25 11.37 -8.56 0.11
C PHE A 25 12.49 -7.54 -0.13
N GLN A 26 12.47 -6.36 0.53
CA GLN A 26 13.37 -5.24 0.19
C GLN A 26 13.27 -4.80 -1.28
N PHE A 27 12.16 -5.17 -1.93
CA PHE A 27 11.92 -4.88 -3.32
C PHE A 27 11.07 -3.63 -3.42
N ASP A 28 11.73 -2.52 -3.67
CA ASP A 28 11.11 -1.22 -3.87
C ASP A 28 10.85 -1.03 -5.35
N PHE A 29 9.63 -1.23 -5.83
CA PHE A 29 9.33 -1.07 -7.25
C PHE A 29 9.50 0.39 -7.68
N VAL A 30 9.10 1.32 -6.80
CA VAL A 30 9.31 2.77 -6.97
C VAL A 30 10.79 3.12 -6.80
N GLY A 31 11.46 2.58 -5.78
CA GLY A 31 12.90 2.80 -5.56
C GLY A 31 13.79 2.18 -6.65
N TRP A 32 13.38 1.10 -7.31
CA TRP A 32 14.03 0.52 -8.49
C TRP A 32 13.97 1.48 -9.69
N LEU A 33 12.90 2.28 -9.78
CA LEU A 33 12.76 3.34 -10.77
C LEU A 33 13.53 4.63 -10.41
N LEU A 34 13.80 4.89 -9.11
CA LEU A 34 14.25 6.21 -8.61
C LEU A 34 15.48 6.25 -7.67
N GLY A 35 16.11 5.14 -7.27
CA GLY A 35 17.48 5.13 -6.70
C GLY A 35 17.72 4.85 -5.21
N GLY A 36 16.77 4.29 -4.44
CA GLY A 36 17.03 3.41 -3.28
C GLY A 36 17.24 3.98 -1.85
N SER A 37 16.78 3.23 -0.84
CA SER A 37 17.19 3.33 0.59
C SER A 37 16.80 2.04 1.37
N SER A 38 17.62 1.60 2.34
CA SER A 38 17.36 0.39 3.16
C SER A 38 17.72 0.63 4.64
N SER A 39 16.76 0.38 5.54
CA SER A 39 16.95 0.33 7.00
C SER A 39 15.95 -0.67 7.61
N ILE A 40 16.38 -1.42 8.63
CA ILE A 40 15.62 -2.53 9.24
C ILE A 40 14.35 -2.07 9.98
N TRP A 41 14.37 -0.89 10.62
CA TRP A 41 13.18 -0.33 11.26
C TRP A 41 12.08 0.01 10.25
N SER A 42 12.47 0.39 9.03
CA SER A 42 11.52 0.67 7.97
C SER A 42 10.76 -0.59 7.54
N ARG A 43 11.35 -1.78 7.65
CA ARG A 43 10.69 -3.04 7.23
C ARG A 43 9.43 -3.34 8.04
N ILE A 44 9.46 -3.12 9.35
CA ILE A 44 8.32 -3.37 10.22
C ILE A 44 7.16 -2.45 9.86
N VAL A 45 7.45 -1.14 9.70
CA VAL A 45 6.44 -0.14 9.31
C VAL A 45 5.86 -0.47 7.94
N PHE A 46 6.71 -0.80 6.98
CA PHE A 46 6.30 -1.15 5.62
C PHE A 46 5.45 -2.43 5.55
N THR A 47 5.79 -3.45 6.31
CA THR A 47 4.98 -4.68 6.39
C THR A 47 3.62 -4.42 7.03
N VAL A 48 3.54 -3.59 8.08
CA VAL A 48 2.26 -3.23 8.73
C VAL A 48 1.39 -2.39 7.78
N VAL A 49 1.96 -1.41 7.07
CA VAL A 49 1.23 -0.60 6.10
C VAL A 49 0.74 -1.45 4.91
N GLY A 50 1.55 -2.39 4.43
CA GLY A 50 1.11 -3.33 3.38
C GLY A 50 -0.01 -4.25 3.84
N ALA A 51 0.05 -4.76 5.07
CA ALA A 51 -1.05 -5.52 5.66
C ALA A 51 -2.33 -4.67 5.81
N ALA A 52 -2.22 -3.41 6.23
CA ALA A 52 -3.36 -2.50 6.33
C ALA A 52 -4.01 -2.24 4.96
N ALA A 53 -3.22 -2.12 3.89
CA ALA A 53 -3.73 -1.96 2.53
C ALA A 53 -4.46 -3.22 2.02
N LEU A 54 -3.98 -4.42 2.36
CA LEU A 54 -4.70 -5.66 2.07
C LEU A 54 -6.07 -5.69 2.78
N CYS A 55 -6.14 -5.22 4.02
CA CYS A 55 -7.41 -5.05 4.74
C CYS A 55 -8.33 -3.98 4.13
N GLY A 56 -7.81 -3.06 3.31
CA GLY A 56 -8.59 -2.07 2.56
C GLY A 56 -9.21 -2.60 1.27
N ILE A 57 -8.74 -3.74 0.74
CA ILE A 57 -9.29 -4.35 -0.49
C ILE A 57 -10.77 -4.72 -0.35
N PRO A 58 -11.24 -5.35 0.75
CA PRO A 58 -12.67 -5.56 0.98
C PRO A 58 -13.46 -4.26 0.94
N GLY A 59 -12.94 -3.17 1.54
CA GLY A 59 -13.58 -1.85 1.53
C GLY A 59 -13.68 -1.20 0.15
N LEU A 60 -12.89 -1.65 -0.85
CA LEU A 60 -13.04 -1.23 -2.25
C LEU A 60 -14.24 -1.91 -2.94
N PHE A 61 -14.60 -3.13 -2.49
CA PHE A 61 -15.71 -3.92 -3.03
C PHE A 61 -16.97 -3.86 -2.16
N SER A 62 -16.85 -3.40 -0.91
CA SER A 62 -17.98 -2.91 -0.13
C SER A 62 -18.56 -1.72 -0.89
N ASP A 63 -19.70 -1.91 -1.54
CA ASP A 63 -20.62 -0.79 -1.75
C ASP A 63 -20.91 -0.24 -0.36
N GLU A 64 -20.87 1.09 -0.18
CA GLU A 64 -21.38 1.72 1.05
C GLU A 64 -22.83 1.27 1.22
N ALA A 65 -23.05 0.14 1.89
CA ALA A 65 -24.31 -0.19 2.50
C ALA A 65 -24.41 0.69 3.75
N GLU A 66 -24.70 1.96 3.46
CA GLU A 66 -25.05 3.08 4.36
C GLU A 66 -23.98 3.64 5.30
#